data_AF-A0A2P6VTA6-F1
#
_entry.id   AF-A0A2P6VTA6-F1
#
_cell.length_a   1.000
_cell.length_b   1.000
_cell.length_c   1.000
_cell.angle_alpha   90.00
_cell.angle_beta   90.00
_cell.angle_gamma   90.00
#
_symmetry.space_group_name_H-M   'P 1'
#
loop_
_entity.id
_entity.type
_entity.pdbx_description
1 polymer ?
#
loop_
_entity_poly.entity_id
_entity_poly.type
_entity_poly.pdbx_seq_one_letter_code
_entity_poly.pdbx_strand_id
1 'polypeptide(L)'
;MRDGTTTATKMQALVVGLITMFGLAPIASAGASTADDAAVSQGADEPAEVGAQPMDGDGEERENVTIRVMKHVCTPSVQNIDDFESVDPNGDGQTTFADKVLACPTVVQPGDEYVDGAVSFDDKHEMQFEIEDENGDVHTIEDATFQQQQVCESEDASEDEDAATAALGADVSGDGDQDDCLDTSLYVYEGVADGEVTVTETQTPGLTEPGALEFTPQALNPNNDADTLLEEENEVFADDNMVELRTTEDDNGAITLHLYNFAVCPTVTATANDGPTNRLSWSAVDEADSYHVYRATADGEMEQIATVDGNTTTFDDGDVEEDVTYRYQVTAMVDGEETEACNTAEVTAIPVFSSGAAVASAAVLGIGVYAATRRTS
;
A
#
# COMPACT_ATOMS: atom_id res chain seq x y z
N MET A 1 -15.79 51.33 33.83
CA MET A 1 -17.18 51.21 33.33
C MET A 1 -17.28 49.76 32.86
N ARG A 2 -18.11 48.92 33.47
CA ARG A 2 -19.57 48.79 33.25
C ARG A 2 -19.91 48.52 31.79
N ASP A 3 -20.66 47.50 31.38
CA ASP A 3 -21.16 46.22 31.96
C ASP A 3 -21.31 45.27 30.73
N GLY A 4 -21.47 43.94 30.74
CA GLY A 4 -21.89 43.01 31.79
C GLY A 4 -23.32 42.48 31.57
N THR A 5 -23.55 41.55 30.61
CA THR A 5 -24.76 40.67 30.62
C THR A 5 -24.61 39.38 29.80
N THR A 6 -25.28 38.33 30.27
CA THR A 6 -25.36 36.96 29.72
C THR A 6 -26.64 36.76 28.88
N THR A 7 -26.69 35.81 27.95
CA THR A 7 -27.90 35.00 27.70
C THR A 7 -27.54 33.58 27.26
N ALA A 8 -28.18 32.57 27.85
CA ALA A 8 -28.22 31.20 27.35
C ALA A 8 -29.67 30.71 27.40
N THR A 9 -30.11 29.94 26.41
CA THR A 9 -31.52 29.52 26.26
C THR A 9 -31.61 28.00 26.02
N LYS A 10 -32.68 27.39 26.55
CA LYS A 10 -32.83 25.93 26.71
C LYS A 10 -33.38 25.20 25.48
N MET A 11 -33.01 23.91 25.42
CA MET A 11 -33.83 22.74 25.04
C MET A 11 -35.28 22.98 24.61
N GLN A 12 -35.69 22.26 23.56
CA GLN A 12 -37.00 21.60 23.54
C GLN A 12 -36.93 20.27 22.76
N ALA A 13 -37.55 19.23 23.31
CA ALA A 13 -37.66 17.90 22.69
C ALA A 13 -39.12 17.59 22.36
N LEU A 14 -39.36 16.67 21.43
CA LEU A 14 -40.71 16.18 21.11
C LEU A 14 -40.68 14.68 20.78
N VAL A 15 -41.61 13.91 21.37
CA VAL A 15 -41.71 12.45 21.22
C VAL A 15 -43.19 12.06 21.02
N VAL A 16 -43.52 11.41 19.89
CA VAL A 16 -44.81 10.74 19.59
C VAL A 16 -44.54 9.68 18.49
N GLY A 17 -45.03 8.42 18.50
CA GLY A 17 -45.63 7.63 19.59
C GLY A 17 -47.03 7.04 19.34
N LEU A 18 -47.18 5.97 18.52
CA LEU A 18 -48.34 5.02 18.47
C LEU A 18 -48.02 3.83 17.52
N ILE A 19 -48.31 2.52 17.69
CA ILE A 19 -49.04 1.65 18.65
C ILE A 19 -50.49 1.22 18.29
N THR A 20 -50.64 0.21 17.39
CA THR A 20 -51.77 -0.77 17.24
C THR A 20 -51.28 -1.99 16.44
N MET A 21 -51.46 -3.31 16.72
CA MET A 21 -52.18 -4.14 17.72
C MET A 21 -53.48 -4.86 17.24
N PHE A 22 -53.62 -6.16 17.60
CA PHE A 22 -54.71 -7.15 17.31
C PHE A 22 -54.81 -7.71 15.86
N GLY A 23 -55.18 -8.98 15.59
CA GLY A 23 -55.31 -10.17 16.48
C GLY A 23 -56.17 -11.36 15.93
N LEU A 24 -55.87 -12.59 16.40
CA LEU A 24 -56.73 -13.80 16.55
C LEU A 24 -57.22 -14.68 15.33
N ALA A 25 -56.54 -15.84 15.12
CA ALA A 25 -57.04 -17.26 15.12
C ALA A 25 -58.20 -17.73 14.16
N PRO A 26 -58.64 -19.04 14.12
CA PRO A 26 -58.04 -20.34 14.53
C PRO A 26 -58.23 -21.53 13.52
N ILE A 27 -57.84 -22.77 13.91
CA ILE A 27 -58.25 -24.11 13.36
C ILE A 27 -57.62 -24.48 11.97
N ALA A 28 -57.32 -25.73 11.56
CA ALA A 28 -57.59 -27.13 11.98
C ALA A 28 -56.29 -28.00 11.82
N SER A 29 -56.21 -29.33 11.55
CA SER A 29 -56.73 -30.60 12.14
C SER A 29 -56.20 -31.83 11.34
N ALA A 30 -55.33 -32.65 11.97
CA ALA A 30 -55.11 -34.10 11.76
C ALA A 30 -54.53 -34.69 10.43
N GLY A 31 -53.46 -35.49 10.60
CA GLY A 31 -52.90 -36.49 9.67
C GLY A 31 -51.68 -37.17 10.33
N ALA A 32 -51.52 -38.50 10.25
CA ALA A 32 -50.54 -39.23 11.09
C ALA A 32 -49.85 -40.43 10.41
N SER A 33 -48.51 -40.52 10.54
CA SER A 33 -47.63 -41.71 10.40
C SER A 33 -46.18 -41.25 10.65
N THR A 34 -45.19 -41.98 11.19
CA THR A 34 -45.09 -43.18 12.07
C THR A 34 -43.59 -43.35 12.39
N ALA A 35 -43.21 -43.40 13.69
CA ALA A 35 -41.93 -43.94 14.21
C ALA A 35 -40.60 -43.34 13.65
N ASP A 36 -39.46 -43.42 14.32
CA ASP A 36 -39.14 -43.82 15.71
C ASP A 36 -37.91 -43.01 16.12
N ASP A 37 -37.93 -42.29 17.25
CA ASP A 37 -36.74 -42.05 18.05
C ASP A 37 -37.10 -41.48 19.43
N ALA A 38 -36.35 -41.88 20.47
CA ALA A 38 -36.74 -41.65 21.86
C ALA A 38 -35.53 -41.46 22.80
N ALA A 39 -34.83 -40.33 22.64
CA ALA A 39 -33.81 -39.86 23.59
C ALA A 39 -34.19 -38.49 24.17
N VAL A 40 -34.50 -38.50 25.47
CA VAL A 40 -34.84 -37.33 26.30
C VAL A 40 -33.75 -36.27 26.28
N SER A 41 -34.12 -34.99 26.17
CA SER A 41 -33.20 -33.88 26.37
C SER A 41 -32.73 -33.78 27.82
N GLN A 42 -31.42 -33.58 27.99
CA GLN A 42 -30.87 -32.85 29.12
C GLN A 42 -30.02 -31.74 28.53
N GLY A 43 -30.32 -30.48 28.88
CA GLY A 43 -29.41 -29.39 28.60
C GLY A 43 -28.27 -29.47 29.61
N ALA A 44 -27.05 -29.60 29.12
CA ALA A 44 -25.92 -28.96 29.76
C ALA A 44 -25.82 -27.56 29.14
N ASP A 45 -25.54 -26.54 29.96
CA ASP A 45 -24.64 -25.50 29.47
C ASP A 45 -23.31 -26.22 29.24
N GLU A 46 -22.86 -26.28 27.98
CA GLU A 46 -21.43 -26.41 27.75
C GLU A 46 -20.81 -25.13 28.33
N PRO A 47 -19.87 -25.20 29.28
CA PRO A 47 -19.10 -24.02 29.61
C PRO A 47 -18.43 -23.57 28.31
N ALA A 48 -18.37 -22.27 28.07
CA ALA A 48 -17.44 -21.76 27.06
C ALA A 48 -16.07 -22.36 27.40
N GLU A 49 -15.38 -22.93 26.41
CA GLU A 49 -13.98 -23.26 26.61
C GLU A 49 -13.27 -21.93 26.87
N VAL A 50 -12.87 -21.73 28.13
CA VAL A 50 -11.85 -20.75 28.46
C VAL A 50 -10.64 -21.25 27.67
N GLY A 51 -10.22 -20.47 26.66
CA GLY A 51 -9.02 -20.76 25.89
C GLY A 51 -7.88 -21.07 26.87
N ALA A 52 -7.05 -22.05 26.54
CA ALA A 52 -5.88 -22.32 27.36
C ALA A 52 -5.07 -21.02 27.40
N GLN A 53 -4.95 -20.42 28.60
CA GLN A 53 -4.14 -19.21 28.75
C GLN A 53 -2.73 -19.48 28.22
N PRO A 54 -2.10 -18.51 27.54
CA PRO A 54 -0.76 -18.66 27.02
C PRO A 54 0.19 -19.13 28.14
N MET A 55 0.81 -20.28 27.90
CA MET A 55 1.83 -20.82 28.79
C MET A 55 3.19 -20.47 28.20
N ASP A 56 4.15 -20.19 29.07
CA ASP A 56 5.53 -20.03 28.65
C ASP A 56 6.21 -21.38 28.35
N GLY A 57 7.51 -21.33 28.07
CA GLY A 57 8.32 -22.52 27.77
C GLY A 57 8.55 -23.49 28.94
N ASP A 58 8.14 -23.16 30.18
CA ASP A 58 8.24 -24.07 31.34
C ASP A 58 6.89 -24.49 31.94
N GLY A 59 5.82 -23.76 31.63
CA GLY A 59 4.42 -24.09 31.93
C GLY A 59 3.77 -23.19 32.99
N GLU A 60 4.30 -21.99 33.22
CA GLU A 60 3.64 -20.94 33.99
C GLU A 60 2.90 -19.95 33.03
N GLU A 61 2.02 -19.10 33.57
CA GLU A 61 1.27 -18.12 32.77
C GLU A 61 2.24 -17.10 32.17
N ARG A 62 2.18 -16.86 30.86
CA ARG A 62 3.11 -15.94 30.18
C ARG A 62 2.87 -14.50 30.66
N GLU A 63 3.85 -13.93 31.37
CA GLU A 63 3.76 -12.52 31.84
C GLU A 63 4.13 -11.50 30.74
N ASN A 64 5.00 -11.87 29.79
CA ASN A 64 5.53 -10.95 28.77
C ASN A 64 5.75 -11.66 27.42
N VAL A 65 5.67 -10.89 26.34
CA VAL A 65 6.02 -11.29 24.97
C VAL A 65 7.21 -10.50 24.43
N THR A 66 7.69 -10.91 23.26
CA THR A 66 8.63 -10.15 22.44
C THR A 66 7.92 -9.63 21.20
N ILE A 67 7.97 -8.33 20.93
CA ILE A 67 7.54 -7.79 19.64
C ILE A 67 8.78 -7.52 18.78
N ARG A 68 8.76 -7.93 17.52
CA ARG A 68 9.78 -7.59 16.52
C ARG A 68 9.15 -6.77 15.41
N VAL A 69 9.74 -5.63 15.10
CA VAL A 69 9.32 -4.78 13.99
C VAL A 69 10.41 -4.80 12.92
N MET A 70 10.09 -5.35 11.75
CA MET A 70 10.86 -5.23 10.52
C MET A 70 10.21 -4.16 9.66
N LYS A 71 10.98 -3.15 9.21
CA LYS A 71 10.44 -2.01 8.47
C LYS A 71 10.89 -2.05 7.02
N HIS A 72 9.93 -1.99 6.12
CA HIS A 72 10.11 -2.01 4.68
C HIS A 72 9.68 -0.68 4.06
N VAL A 73 10.48 -0.15 3.12
CA VAL A 73 10.13 1.01 2.30
C VAL A 73 10.00 0.57 0.86
N CYS A 74 8.83 0.79 0.26
CA CYS A 74 8.55 0.40 -1.10
C CYS A 74 9.21 1.33 -2.14
N THR A 75 9.64 0.71 -3.24
CA THR A 75 10.09 1.42 -4.44
C THR A 75 8.96 2.24 -5.08
N PRO A 76 9.27 3.26 -5.90
CA PRO A 76 8.26 4.13 -6.54
C PRO A 76 7.23 3.42 -7.43
N SER A 77 7.48 2.15 -7.77
CA SER A 77 6.54 1.24 -8.44
C SER A 77 5.35 0.79 -7.59
N VAL A 78 5.39 0.94 -6.26
CA VAL A 78 4.35 0.48 -5.34
C VAL A 78 3.83 1.66 -4.52
N GLN A 79 2.64 2.15 -4.90
CA GLN A 79 1.98 3.34 -4.32
C GLN A 79 0.73 2.98 -3.50
N ASN A 80 0.30 1.72 -3.47
CA ASN A 80 -0.97 1.27 -2.89
C ASN A 80 -1.02 -0.27 -2.81
N ILE A 81 -2.08 -0.80 -2.19
CA ILE A 81 -2.29 -2.24 -2.00
C ILE A 81 -2.50 -3.02 -3.31
N ASP A 82 -3.13 -2.43 -4.36
CA ASP A 82 -3.27 -3.09 -5.67
C ASP A 82 -1.87 -3.28 -6.32
N ASP A 83 -0.97 -2.30 -6.19
CA ASP A 83 0.42 -2.44 -6.66
C ASP A 83 1.19 -3.49 -5.83
N PHE A 84 1.04 -3.48 -4.50
CA PHE A 84 1.72 -4.41 -3.58
C PHE A 84 1.27 -5.87 -3.74
N GLU A 85 -0.02 -6.11 -3.96
CA GLU A 85 -0.57 -7.44 -4.29
C GLU A 85 -0.21 -7.91 -5.71
N SER A 86 0.25 -7.01 -6.60
CA SER A 86 0.60 -7.34 -8.00
C SER A 86 2.11 -7.29 -8.31
N VAL A 87 2.96 -7.24 -7.28
CA VAL A 87 4.42 -7.35 -7.41
C VAL A 87 4.81 -8.69 -8.05
N ASP A 88 5.30 -8.64 -9.29
CA ASP A 88 5.81 -9.77 -10.08
C ASP A 88 7.02 -9.30 -10.90
N PRO A 89 8.21 -9.14 -10.29
CA PRO A 89 9.42 -8.67 -10.98
C PRO A 89 9.92 -9.67 -12.03
N ASN A 90 9.57 -10.96 -11.85
CA ASN A 90 10.00 -12.07 -12.69
C ASN A 90 9.08 -12.31 -13.92
N GLY A 91 7.86 -11.77 -13.89
CA GLY A 91 6.85 -11.90 -14.96
C GLY A 91 6.25 -13.30 -15.07
N ASP A 92 6.22 -14.05 -13.97
CA ASP A 92 5.82 -15.45 -13.88
C ASP A 92 4.32 -15.63 -13.52
N GLY A 93 3.70 -14.59 -12.96
CA GLY A 93 2.30 -14.58 -12.53
C GLY A 93 2.07 -15.01 -11.08
N GLN A 94 3.11 -15.04 -10.25
CA GLN A 94 3.05 -15.28 -8.81
C GLN A 94 3.77 -14.15 -8.05
N THR A 95 3.27 -13.82 -6.86
CA THR A 95 3.89 -12.88 -5.94
C THR A 95 4.32 -13.65 -4.70
N THR A 96 5.62 -13.74 -4.46
CA THR A 96 6.16 -14.34 -3.22
C THR A 96 6.53 -13.26 -2.21
N PHE A 97 6.78 -13.68 -0.97
CA PHE A 97 7.34 -12.83 0.07
C PHE A 97 8.68 -12.20 -0.36
N ALA A 98 9.53 -12.94 -1.08
CA ALA A 98 10.80 -12.41 -1.57
C ALA A 98 10.63 -11.34 -2.65
N ASP A 99 9.68 -11.51 -3.58
CA ASP A 99 9.36 -10.48 -4.58
C ASP A 99 8.89 -9.19 -3.89
N LYS A 100 8.07 -9.31 -2.83
CA LYS A 100 7.62 -8.17 -1.99
C LYS A 100 8.75 -7.49 -1.24
N VAL A 101 9.67 -8.23 -0.62
CA VAL A 101 10.85 -7.65 0.05
C VAL A 101 11.84 -7.03 -0.96
N LEU A 102 11.89 -7.50 -2.21
CA LEU A 102 12.67 -6.86 -3.27
C LEU A 102 12.03 -5.58 -3.82
N ALA A 103 10.70 -5.55 -3.94
CA ALA A 103 9.95 -4.33 -4.28
C ALA A 103 9.89 -3.32 -3.12
N CYS A 104 10.03 -3.81 -1.88
CA CYS A 104 9.98 -3.05 -0.63
C CYS A 104 11.09 -3.49 0.34
N PRO A 105 12.35 -3.07 0.10
CA PRO A 105 13.49 -3.44 0.93
C PRO A 105 13.39 -3.00 2.38
N THR A 106 14.05 -3.78 3.25
CA THR A 106 14.23 -3.48 4.67
C THR A 106 15.07 -2.21 4.84
N VAL A 107 14.65 -1.31 5.74
CA VAL A 107 15.35 -0.07 6.08
C VAL A 107 15.71 0.00 7.56
N VAL A 108 16.80 0.72 7.87
CA VAL A 108 17.33 0.86 9.24
C VAL A 108 17.59 2.33 9.59
N GLN A 109 17.71 2.62 10.88
CA GLN A 109 17.91 3.98 11.40
C GLN A 109 19.28 4.57 11.03
N PRO A 110 19.43 5.92 11.01
CA PRO A 110 20.72 6.60 10.85
C PRO A 110 21.69 6.38 12.03
N GLY A 111 22.35 5.23 12.04
CA GLY A 111 23.30 4.85 13.09
C GLY A 111 23.43 3.34 13.27
N ASP A 112 22.38 2.61 12.90
CA ASP A 112 22.41 1.16 12.68
C ASP A 112 23.19 0.85 11.39
N GLU A 113 23.59 -0.40 11.19
CA GLU A 113 24.29 -0.88 9.99
C GLU A 113 23.56 -2.09 9.40
N TYR A 114 23.51 -2.20 8.08
CA TYR A 114 23.00 -3.36 7.35
C TYR A 114 23.92 -4.59 7.51
N VAL A 115 23.44 -5.77 7.15
CA VAL A 115 24.21 -7.02 7.17
C VAL A 115 25.26 -7.04 6.04
N ASP A 116 26.50 -7.36 6.37
CA ASP A 116 27.61 -7.44 5.39
C ASP A 116 27.39 -8.61 4.42
N GLY A 117 27.21 -8.27 3.13
CA GLY A 117 26.92 -9.24 2.07
C GLY A 117 25.45 -9.36 1.68
N ALA A 118 24.51 -8.75 2.43
CA ALA A 118 23.10 -8.75 2.07
C ALA A 118 22.74 -7.65 1.06
N VAL A 119 21.79 -7.94 0.18
CA VAL A 119 21.08 -6.99 -0.66
C VAL A 119 20.35 -6.01 0.26
N SER A 120 20.90 -4.81 0.33
CA SER A 120 20.41 -3.67 1.06
C SER A 120 20.42 -2.46 0.14
N PHE A 121 19.52 -1.51 0.37
CA PHE A 121 19.46 -0.26 -0.37
C PHE A 121 20.10 0.82 0.53
N ASP A 122 20.95 1.68 -0.03
CA ASP A 122 21.88 2.55 0.73
C ASP A 122 21.20 3.62 1.62
N ASP A 123 19.87 3.75 1.53
CA ASP A 123 19.07 4.79 2.18
C ASP A 123 18.57 4.36 3.58
N LYS A 124 19.19 4.96 4.61
CA LYS A 124 18.80 4.83 6.03
C LYS A 124 17.86 5.96 6.41
N HIS A 125 16.74 5.65 7.05
CA HIS A 125 15.64 6.59 7.29
C HIS A 125 15.40 6.83 8.79
N GLU A 126 15.20 8.10 9.18
CA GLU A 126 14.61 8.41 10.49
C GLU A 126 13.14 7.99 10.48
N MET A 127 12.76 7.17 11.45
CA MET A 127 11.41 6.61 11.65
C MET A 127 11.15 6.45 13.16
N GLN A 128 9.91 6.28 13.60
CA GLN A 128 9.58 6.08 15.02
C GLN A 128 8.42 5.11 15.19
N PHE A 129 8.53 4.26 16.22
CA PHE A 129 7.48 3.35 16.65
C PHE A 129 7.24 3.52 18.16
N GLU A 130 5.97 3.49 18.56
CA GLU A 130 5.55 3.37 19.95
C GLU A 130 4.74 2.07 20.10
N ILE A 131 5.00 1.29 21.15
CA ILE A 131 4.26 0.07 21.50
C ILE A 131 3.62 0.28 22.86
N GLU A 132 2.30 0.40 22.93
CA GLU A 132 1.53 0.46 24.19
C GLU A 132 1.04 -0.94 24.56
N ASP A 133 1.29 -1.37 25.80
CA ASP A 133 0.89 -2.69 26.33
C ASP A 133 -0.47 -2.65 27.07
N GLU A 134 -0.98 -3.80 27.54
CA GLU A 134 -2.26 -3.86 28.27
C GLU A 134 -2.25 -3.06 29.60
N ASN A 135 -1.06 -2.75 30.15
CA ASN A 135 -0.92 -1.90 31.33
C ASN A 135 -0.99 -0.40 31.00
N GLY A 136 -0.81 -0.02 29.73
CA GLY A 136 -0.61 1.36 29.28
C GLY A 136 0.81 1.87 29.53
N ASP A 137 1.80 0.98 29.64
CA ASP A 137 3.21 1.33 29.57
C ASP A 137 3.64 1.35 28.09
N VAL A 138 4.38 2.39 27.69
CA VAL A 138 4.75 2.64 26.28
C VAL A 138 6.25 2.40 26.10
N HIS A 139 6.58 1.49 25.18
CA HIS A 139 7.95 1.23 24.73
C HIS A 139 8.25 2.03 23.46
N THR A 140 9.42 2.64 23.40
CA THR A 140 9.89 3.44 22.25
C THR A 140 11.06 2.76 21.56
N ILE A 141 11.49 3.26 20.39
CA ILE A 141 12.68 2.70 19.73
C ILE A 141 13.99 2.90 20.54
N GLU A 142 14.02 3.79 21.55
CA GLU A 142 15.15 3.85 22.50
C GLU A 142 15.21 2.64 23.46
N ASP A 143 14.10 1.91 23.62
CA ASP A 143 13.99 0.68 24.42
C ASP A 143 14.24 -0.60 23.59
N ALA A 144 14.28 -0.49 22.26
CA ALA A 144 14.48 -1.60 21.34
C ALA A 144 15.95 -2.03 21.23
N THR A 145 16.16 -3.32 20.98
CA THR A 145 17.45 -3.86 20.54
C THR A 145 17.40 -4.11 19.03
N PHE A 146 18.15 -3.32 18.25
CA PHE A 146 18.38 -3.60 16.84
C PHE A 146 19.13 -4.92 16.67
N GLN A 147 18.64 -5.80 15.79
CA GLN A 147 19.27 -7.06 15.43
C GLN A 147 19.45 -7.17 13.92
N GLN A 148 20.71 -7.27 13.52
CA GLN A 148 21.12 -7.64 12.16
C GLN A 148 20.66 -9.07 11.84
N GLN A 149 19.89 -9.25 10.77
CA GLN A 149 19.45 -10.55 10.27
C GLN A 149 19.41 -10.56 8.74
N GLN A 150 19.60 -11.74 8.14
CA GLN A 150 19.49 -11.92 6.70
C GLN A 150 18.88 -13.28 6.37
N VAL A 151 18.18 -13.37 5.24
CA VAL A 151 17.56 -14.60 4.74
C VAL A 151 18.02 -14.80 3.30
N CYS A 152 18.61 -15.96 3.00
CA CYS A 152 19.34 -16.18 1.74
C CYS A 152 18.65 -17.21 0.85
N GLU A 153 18.99 -17.22 -0.45
CA GLU A 153 18.38 -18.12 -1.43
C GLU A 153 18.71 -19.60 -1.15
N SER A 154 19.97 -19.90 -0.82
CA SER A 154 20.48 -21.26 -0.65
C SER A 154 20.25 -21.89 0.74
N GLU A 155 20.12 -23.22 0.75
CA GLU A 155 20.13 -24.04 1.98
C GLU A 155 21.51 -24.10 2.68
N ASP A 156 22.57 -23.51 2.10
CA ASP A 156 23.96 -23.72 2.52
C ASP A 156 24.47 -22.67 3.53
N ALA A 157 23.60 -22.28 4.46
CA ALA A 157 23.87 -21.52 5.69
C ALA A 157 24.86 -22.22 6.67
N SER A 158 25.67 -23.17 6.20
CA SER A 158 26.17 -24.30 6.98
C SER A 158 27.59 -24.15 7.56
N GLU A 159 28.23 -22.98 7.41
CA GLU A 159 29.59 -22.71 7.94
C GLU A 159 29.69 -21.67 9.08
N ASP A 160 28.66 -20.87 9.38
CA ASP A 160 28.64 -19.93 10.53
C ASP A 160 27.44 -20.19 11.48
N GLU A 161 27.71 -20.69 12.69
CA GLU A 161 26.68 -21.07 13.69
C GLU A 161 25.95 -19.86 14.33
N ASP A 162 26.38 -18.62 14.07
CA ASP A 162 25.78 -17.38 14.58
C ASP A 162 24.80 -16.70 13.59
N ALA A 163 24.67 -17.19 12.34
CA ALA A 163 23.80 -16.61 11.32
C ALA A 163 22.39 -17.22 11.31
N ALA A 164 21.36 -16.40 11.47
CA ALA A 164 19.95 -16.82 11.44
C ALA A 164 19.39 -17.04 10.02
N THR A 165 20.22 -17.53 9.10
CA THR A 165 19.86 -17.72 7.69
C THR A 165 18.86 -18.87 7.52
N ALA A 166 17.58 -18.52 7.50
CA ALA A 166 16.59 -19.35 6.82
C ALA A 166 16.84 -19.30 5.30
N ALA A 167 16.44 -20.36 4.60
CA ALA A 167 16.53 -20.44 3.15
C ALA A 167 15.20 -20.00 2.51
N LEU A 168 15.23 -19.01 1.62
CA LEU A 168 14.05 -18.57 0.86
C LEU A 168 13.53 -19.68 -0.06
N GLY A 169 14.42 -20.57 -0.52
CA GLY A 169 14.06 -21.68 -1.42
C GLY A 169 13.63 -21.22 -2.81
N ALA A 170 13.99 -20.00 -3.17
CA ALA A 170 13.70 -19.32 -4.43
C ALA A 170 14.97 -18.61 -4.93
N ASP A 171 15.06 -18.48 -6.25
CA ASP A 171 15.99 -17.62 -6.99
C ASP A 171 15.29 -16.25 -7.07
N VAL A 172 15.73 -15.31 -6.24
CA VAL A 172 15.05 -14.02 -5.98
C VAL A 172 15.67 -12.90 -6.79
N SER A 173 16.98 -12.95 -7.07
CA SER A 173 17.60 -12.03 -8.02
C SER A 173 17.31 -12.38 -9.49
N GLY A 174 16.84 -13.60 -9.78
CA GLY A 174 16.47 -14.08 -11.12
C GLY A 174 17.69 -14.34 -12.02
N ASP A 175 18.88 -14.40 -11.42
CA ASP A 175 20.18 -14.59 -12.06
C ASP A 175 20.46 -16.07 -12.38
N GLY A 176 19.98 -16.98 -11.51
CA GLY A 176 20.12 -18.42 -11.64
C GLY A 176 21.27 -19.06 -10.86
N ASP A 177 21.95 -18.34 -9.96
CA ASP A 177 22.61 -18.95 -8.79
C ASP A 177 21.71 -18.95 -7.52
N GLN A 178 22.30 -18.96 -6.32
CA GLN A 178 21.58 -18.98 -5.03
C GLN A 178 22.45 -18.34 -3.91
N ASP A 179 23.40 -17.46 -4.28
CA ASP A 179 24.37 -16.87 -3.36
C ASP A 179 23.90 -15.49 -2.81
N ASP A 180 22.74 -14.97 -3.25
CA ASP A 180 22.19 -13.70 -2.73
C ASP A 180 21.46 -13.88 -1.38
N CYS A 181 21.50 -12.82 -0.58
CA CYS A 181 20.84 -12.70 0.73
C CYS A 181 20.04 -11.41 0.80
N LEU A 182 18.82 -11.44 1.34
CA LEU A 182 18.03 -10.24 1.64
C LEU A 182 18.33 -9.80 3.07
N ASP A 183 18.55 -8.50 3.31
CA ASP A 183 18.60 -7.96 4.67
C ASP A 183 17.20 -7.99 5.29
N THR A 184 17.09 -8.54 6.50
CA THR A 184 15.84 -8.65 7.27
C THR A 184 16.05 -8.16 8.70
N SER A 185 16.93 -7.16 8.88
CA SER A 185 17.25 -6.58 10.18
C SER A 185 16.03 -5.92 10.82
N LEU A 186 15.91 -6.06 12.13
CA LEU A 186 14.67 -5.75 12.86
C LEU A 186 14.91 -5.17 14.25
N TYR A 187 13.88 -4.54 14.81
CA TYR A 187 13.87 -3.91 16.13
C TYR A 187 13.15 -4.83 17.12
N VAL A 188 13.87 -5.34 18.13
CA VAL A 188 13.34 -6.27 19.13
C VAL A 188 13.00 -5.54 20.42
N TYR A 189 11.73 -5.65 20.82
CA TYR A 189 11.18 -5.15 22.07
C TYR A 189 10.92 -6.34 23.00
N GLU A 190 11.85 -6.59 23.92
CA GLU A 190 11.71 -7.64 24.95
C GLU A 190 10.96 -7.09 26.17
N GLY A 191 10.05 -7.87 26.75
CA GLY A 191 9.40 -7.50 28.02
C GLY A 191 8.21 -6.56 27.88
N VAL A 192 7.54 -6.58 26.73
CA VAL A 192 6.17 -6.05 26.56
C VAL A 192 5.22 -7.01 27.26
N ALA A 193 4.23 -6.54 28.04
CA ALA A 193 3.32 -7.46 28.74
C ALA A 193 2.46 -8.28 27.74
N ASP A 194 2.15 -9.53 28.10
CA ASP A 194 1.24 -10.36 27.28
C ASP A 194 -0.22 -9.95 27.50
N GLY A 195 -0.93 -9.54 26.45
CA GLY A 195 -2.26 -8.95 26.55
C GLY A 195 -2.81 -8.42 25.23
N GLU A 196 -3.65 -7.39 25.31
CA GLU A 196 -3.94 -6.50 24.16
C GLU A 196 -2.81 -5.44 24.03
N VAL A 197 -2.19 -5.36 22.85
CA VAL A 197 -0.99 -4.56 22.55
C VAL A 197 -1.20 -3.76 21.26
N THR A 198 -0.74 -2.51 21.23
CA THR A 198 -0.90 -1.62 20.08
C THR A 198 0.45 -1.10 19.60
N VAL A 199 0.84 -1.45 18.36
CA VAL A 199 2.06 -0.93 17.71
C VAL A 199 1.67 0.22 16.80
N THR A 200 2.27 1.40 16.96
CA THR A 200 1.96 2.61 16.18
C THR A 200 3.21 3.12 15.48
N GLU A 201 3.15 3.39 14.16
CA GLU A 201 4.15 4.23 13.51
C GLU A 201 3.86 5.71 13.80
N THR A 202 4.79 6.38 14.47
CA THR A 202 4.67 7.79 14.91
C THR A 202 5.53 8.75 14.10
N GLN A 203 6.44 8.23 13.27
CA GLN A 203 7.17 8.96 12.21
C GLN A 203 7.48 7.98 11.08
N THR A 204 6.99 8.26 9.87
CA THR A 204 7.27 7.43 8.68
C THR A 204 8.70 7.62 8.16
N PRO A 205 9.32 6.59 7.56
CA PRO A 205 10.62 6.70 6.91
C PRO A 205 10.54 7.53 5.61
N GLY A 206 10.99 8.78 5.66
CA GLY A 206 11.04 9.69 4.51
C GLY A 206 9.66 10.04 3.93
N LEU A 207 9.60 10.37 2.64
CA LEU A 207 8.35 10.69 1.92
C LEU A 207 7.58 9.40 1.54
N THR A 208 7.12 8.67 2.55
CA THR A 208 6.35 7.43 2.42
C THR A 208 5.11 7.45 3.32
N GLU A 209 4.10 6.67 2.95
CA GLU A 209 2.85 6.50 3.71
C GLU A 209 2.68 5.05 4.19
N PRO A 210 2.01 4.82 5.33
CA PRO A 210 1.70 3.47 5.83
C PRO A 210 0.93 2.65 4.77
N GLY A 211 1.36 1.41 4.53
CA GLY A 211 0.91 0.67 3.34
C GLY A 211 0.33 -0.71 3.59
N ALA A 212 1.12 -1.62 4.17
CA ALA A 212 0.68 -2.99 4.43
C ALA A 212 1.36 -3.60 5.68
N LEU A 213 0.70 -4.60 6.25
CA LEU A 213 1.24 -5.50 7.26
C LEU A 213 1.34 -6.91 6.65
N GLU A 214 2.47 -7.58 6.84
CA GLU A 214 2.55 -9.04 6.71
C GLU A 214 3.24 -9.66 7.93
N PHE A 215 3.12 -10.98 8.05
CA PHE A 215 3.81 -11.80 9.03
C PHE A 215 4.77 -12.75 8.31
N THR A 216 5.84 -13.17 8.98
CA THR A 216 6.81 -14.11 8.38
C THR A 216 6.11 -15.38 7.87
N PRO A 217 6.27 -15.78 6.60
CA PRO A 217 5.56 -16.92 6.05
C PRO A 217 5.79 -18.22 6.82
N GLN A 218 4.71 -18.97 7.04
CA GLN A 218 4.67 -20.29 7.72
C GLN A 218 5.63 -21.34 7.14
N ALA A 219 6.11 -21.15 5.90
CA ALA A 219 7.11 -22.01 5.27
C ALA A 219 8.55 -21.70 5.71
N LEU A 220 8.82 -20.46 6.15
CA LEU A 220 10.10 -19.97 6.65
C LEU A 220 10.16 -20.05 8.18
N ASN A 221 9.09 -19.61 8.86
CA ASN A 221 8.96 -19.71 10.32
C ASN A 221 7.55 -20.23 10.70
N PRO A 222 7.42 -21.48 11.15
CA PRO A 222 6.15 -22.01 11.65
C PRO A 222 5.81 -21.44 13.04
N ASN A 223 5.00 -20.39 13.05
CA ASN A 223 4.49 -19.66 14.22
C ASN A 223 2.96 -19.49 14.10
N ASN A 224 2.33 -18.57 14.85
CA ASN A 224 0.94 -18.17 14.58
C ASN A 224 0.69 -16.66 14.80
N ASP A 225 1.73 -15.84 14.61
CA ASP A 225 1.71 -14.38 14.77
C ASP A 225 0.47 -13.71 14.12
N ALA A 226 0.04 -14.16 12.94
CA ALA A 226 -1.12 -13.64 12.23
C ALA A 226 -2.47 -13.88 12.95
N ASP A 227 -2.60 -14.96 13.74
CA ASP A 227 -3.80 -15.24 14.54
C ASP A 227 -3.98 -14.23 15.70
N THR A 228 -2.99 -13.37 15.97
CA THR A 228 -3.07 -12.32 17.01
C THR A 228 -3.71 -11.02 16.56
N LEU A 229 -3.94 -10.82 15.26
CA LEU A 229 -4.41 -9.54 14.73
C LEU A 229 -5.89 -9.28 15.11
N LEU A 230 -6.19 -8.08 15.60
CA LEU A 230 -7.53 -7.72 16.09
C LEU A 230 -8.51 -7.25 15.00
N GLU A 231 -7.99 -6.87 13.83
CA GLU A 231 -8.76 -6.37 12.68
C GLU A 231 -8.52 -7.22 11.41
N GLU A 232 -9.29 -6.98 10.33
CA GLU A 232 -9.16 -7.75 9.08
C GLU A 232 -7.91 -7.32 8.29
N GLU A 233 -7.02 -8.28 8.00
CA GLU A 233 -5.61 -8.13 7.59
C GLU A 233 -5.27 -7.09 6.49
N ASN A 234 -6.23 -6.75 5.61
CA ASN A 234 -5.97 -6.03 4.36
C ASN A 234 -5.97 -4.49 4.44
N GLU A 235 -6.47 -3.86 5.51
CA GLU A 235 -6.55 -2.39 5.63
C GLU A 235 -5.88 -1.82 6.91
N VAL A 236 -5.63 -2.67 7.94
CA VAL A 236 -5.23 -2.27 9.31
C VAL A 236 -4.13 -1.21 9.37
N PHE A 237 -2.93 -1.51 8.87
CA PHE A 237 -1.79 -0.59 9.00
C PHE A 237 -1.87 0.64 8.07
N ALA A 238 -2.73 0.60 7.04
CA ALA A 238 -2.87 1.70 6.06
C ALA A 238 -3.83 2.80 6.54
N ASP A 239 -4.85 2.46 7.31
CA ASP A 239 -5.95 3.38 7.64
C ASP A 239 -5.63 4.37 8.78
N ASP A 240 -4.80 3.97 9.76
CA ASP A 240 -4.43 4.82 10.91
C ASP A 240 -2.98 4.66 11.44
N ASN A 241 -2.10 3.98 10.71
CA ASN A 241 -0.72 3.64 11.10
C ASN A 241 -0.57 2.82 12.40
N MET A 242 -1.63 2.15 12.84
CA MET A 242 -1.62 1.28 14.03
C MET A 242 -1.73 -0.20 13.64
N VAL A 243 -1.35 -1.07 14.57
CA VAL A 243 -1.56 -2.52 14.52
C VAL A 243 -2.01 -2.95 15.92
N GLU A 244 -3.30 -3.25 16.06
CA GLU A 244 -3.88 -3.80 17.29
C GLU A 244 -3.74 -5.33 17.32
N LEU A 245 -3.11 -5.85 18.38
CA LEU A 245 -2.80 -7.27 18.58
C LEU A 245 -3.40 -7.78 19.90
N ARG A 246 -3.81 -9.05 19.94
CA ARG A 246 -3.97 -9.82 21.18
C ARG A 246 -2.88 -10.88 21.25
N THR A 247 -1.78 -10.53 21.90
CA THR A 247 -0.57 -11.35 21.94
C THR A 247 -0.78 -12.66 22.72
N THR A 248 -1.83 -12.73 23.55
CA THR A 248 -2.21 -13.95 24.26
C THR A 248 -2.69 -15.08 23.33
N GLU A 249 -2.94 -14.78 22.05
CA GLU A 249 -3.33 -15.76 21.03
C GLU A 249 -2.11 -16.33 20.26
N ASP A 250 -0.89 -15.79 20.46
CA ASP A 250 0.37 -16.40 19.98
C ASP A 250 0.79 -17.57 20.88
N ASP A 251 1.20 -18.69 20.27
CA ASP A 251 1.74 -19.88 20.92
C ASP A 251 3.19 -19.68 21.43
N ASN A 252 4.01 -18.88 20.73
CA ASN A 252 5.47 -18.89 20.89
C ASN A 252 6.04 -17.80 21.83
N GLY A 253 5.28 -16.75 22.10
CA GLY A 253 5.65 -15.60 22.92
C GLY A 253 6.48 -14.54 22.20
N ALA A 254 6.53 -14.56 20.85
CA ALA A 254 7.41 -13.66 20.09
C ALA A 254 6.95 -13.38 18.64
N ILE A 255 6.21 -12.29 18.47
CA ILE A 255 5.54 -11.85 17.23
C ILE A 255 6.49 -11.04 16.34
N THR A 256 6.41 -11.22 15.02
CA THR A 256 7.26 -10.56 14.01
C THR A 256 6.41 -9.86 12.94
N LEU A 257 6.35 -8.54 13.02
CA LEU A 257 5.61 -7.67 12.11
C LEU A 257 6.51 -7.21 10.96
N HIS A 258 6.06 -7.39 9.72
CA HIS A 258 6.63 -6.76 8.54
C HIS A 258 5.75 -5.57 8.16
N LEU A 259 6.20 -4.37 8.52
CA LEU A 259 5.48 -3.12 8.23
C LEU A 259 6.02 -2.54 6.93
N TYR A 260 5.16 -2.37 5.93
CA TYR A 260 5.51 -1.84 4.61
C TYR A 260 4.93 -0.44 4.44
N ASN A 261 5.75 0.51 3.99
CA ASN A 261 5.28 1.84 3.57
C ASN A 261 5.38 2.03 2.07
N PHE A 262 4.34 2.59 1.48
CA PHE A 262 4.23 2.86 0.04
C PHE A 262 4.87 4.19 -0.34
N ALA A 263 5.33 4.28 -1.60
CA ALA A 263 6.07 5.43 -2.09
C ALA A 263 5.13 6.58 -2.47
N VAL A 264 5.24 7.72 -1.78
CA VAL A 264 4.40 8.90 -2.06
C VAL A 264 5.04 9.74 -3.17
N CYS A 265 4.63 9.51 -4.43
CA CYS A 265 5.09 10.31 -5.56
C CYS A 265 4.06 10.54 -6.68
N PRO A 266 4.29 11.50 -7.60
CA PRO A 266 3.35 11.81 -8.67
C PRO A 266 3.41 10.79 -9.81
N THR A 267 2.37 9.97 -9.97
CA THR A 267 2.16 9.19 -11.20
C THR A 267 1.70 10.12 -12.32
N VAL A 268 2.54 10.32 -13.33
CA VAL A 268 2.31 11.20 -14.49
C VAL A 268 1.74 10.45 -15.70
N THR A 269 0.88 11.14 -16.43
CA THR A 269 0.37 10.76 -17.75
C THR A 269 0.66 11.88 -18.75
N ALA A 270 0.94 11.52 -20.02
CA ALA A 270 1.29 12.47 -21.07
C ALA A 270 0.42 12.27 -22.31
N THR A 271 -0.01 13.37 -22.94
CA THR A 271 -0.91 13.37 -24.11
C THR A 271 -0.52 14.45 -25.10
N ALA A 272 -0.43 14.13 -26.39
CA ALA A 272 -0.15 15.13 -27.42
C ALA A 272 -1.44 15.86 -27.82
N ASN A 273 -1.38 17.20 -27.88
CA ASN A 273 -2.47 18.06 -28.33
C ASN A 273 -2.37 18.35 -29.85
N ASP A 274 -3.30 19.16 -30.37
CA ASP A 274 -3.24 19.70 -31.74
C ASP A 274 -2.03 20.66 -31.91
N GLY A 275 -0.87 20.10 -32.25
CA GLY A 275 0.36 20.81 -32.60
C GLY A 275 1.54 20.48 -31.67
N PRO A 276 2.63 21.28 -31.67
CA PRO A 276 3.78 21.09 -30.81
C PRO A 276 3.45 21.47 -29.36
N THR A 277 2.62 20.66 -28.70
CA THR A 277 2.33 20.79 -27.28
C THR A 277 1.95 19.44 -26.69
N ASN A 278 2.74 18.96 -25.74
CA ASN A 278 2.42 17.78 -24.94
C ASN A 278 1.81 18.24 -23.60
N ARG A 279 0.60 17.78 -23.28
CA ARG A 279 -0.06 18.03 -22.00
C ARG A 279 0.19 16.87 -21.05
N LEU A 280 0.72 17.22 -19.89
CA LEU A 280 0.96 16.35 -18.76
C LEU A 280 -0.17 16.51 -17.73
N SER A 281 -0.51 15.42 -17.04
CA SER A 281 -1.39 15.40 -15.87
C SER A 281 -0.91 14.34 -14.89
N TRP A 282 -0.86 14.65 -13.60
CA TRP A 282 -0.37 13.72 -12.56
C TRP A 282 -1.32 13.59 -11.36
N SER A 283 -1.13 12.56 -10.54
CA SER A 283 -1.75 12.46 -9.21
C SER A 283 -1.28 13.61 -8.30
N ALA A 284 -2.14 14.07 -7.39
CA ALA A 284 -1.69 15.01 -6.36
C ALA A 284 -0.96 14.23 -5.26
N VAL A 285 0.17 14.76 -4.79
CA VAL A 285 0.79 14.41 -3.51
C VAL A 285 0.24 15.39 -2.47
N ASP A 286 -0.11 14.92 -1.27
CA ASP A 286 -0.62 15.82 -0.22
C ASP A 286 0.52 16.67 0.38
N GLU A 287 0.13 17.81 0.96
CA GLU A 287 1.01 18.86 1.52
C GLU A 287 2.13 19.40 0.59
N ALA A 288 2.15 19.00 -0.69
CA ALA A 288 3.17 19.41 -1.65
C ALA A 288 3.28 20.94 -1.82
N ASP A 289 4.49 21.47 -1.69
CA ASP A 289 4.84 22.87 -1.94
C ASP A 289 4.82 23.19 -3.45
N SER A 290 5.40 22.27 -4.24
CA SER A 290 5.57 22.41 -5.68
C SER A 290 5.82 21.06 -6.36
N TYR A 291 5.69 21.02 -7.68
CA TYR A 291 6.13 19.88 -8.49
C TYR A 291 7.25 20.30 -9.44
N HIS A 292 8.24 19.45 -9.63
CA HIS A 292 9.24 19.59 -10.69
C HIS A 292 8.84 18.73 -11.89
N VAL A 293 8.86 19.31 -13.08
CA VAL A 293 8.56 18.64 -14.34
C VAL A 293 9.86 18.39 -15.08
N TYR A 294 10.18 17.11 -15.29
CA TYR A 294 11.36 16.65 -16.01
C TYR A 294 10.99 16.14 -17.39
N ARG A 295 11.91 16.31 -18.35
CA ARG A 295 11.76 15.85 -19.73
C ARG A 295 13.08 15.36 -20.31
N ALA A 296 13.02 14.22 -20.99
CA ALA A 296 14.04 13.74 -21.90
C ALA A 296 13.46 13.60 -23.32
N THR A 297 14.31 13.63 -24.34
CA THR A 297 14.01 12.93 -25.60
C THR A 297 14.18 11.43 -25.40
N ALA A 298 13.68 10.59 -26.31
CA ALA A 298 13.71 9.12 -26.19
C ALA A 298 15.01 8.54 -25.59
N ASP A 299 16.18 8.84 -26.17
CA ASP A 299 17.50 8.37 -25.70
C ASP A 299 18.26 9.37 -24.78
N GLY A 300 17.59 10.41 -24.28
CA GLY A 300 18.21 11.51 -23.53
C GLY A 300 18.25 11.32 -22.00
N GLU A 301 19.08 12.13 -21.34
CA GLU A 301 19.01 12.38 -19.90
C GLU A 301 17.79 13.26 -19.58
N MET A 302 17.27 13.19 -18.35
CA MET A 302 16.13 13.99 -17.90
C MET A 302 16.59 15.40 -17.49
N GLU A 303 16.06 16.42 -18.16
CA GLU A 303 16.27 17.83 -17.81
C GLU A 303 15.02 18.40 -17.13
N GLN A 304 15.19 19.14 -16.03
CA GLN A 304 14.09 19.88 -15.39
C GLN A 304 13.66 21.04 -16.30
N ILE A 305 12.41 21.01 -16.78
CA ILE A 305 11.86 22.05 -17.69
C ILE A 305 10.95 23.05 -16.97
N ALA A 306 10.37 22.68 -15.82
CA ALA A 306 9.54 23.58 -15.03
C ALA A 306 9.51 23.22 -13.53
N THR A 307 9.12 24.22 -12.73
CA THR A 307 8.55 24.08 -11.39
C THR A 307 7.15 24.70 -11.43
N VAL A 308 6.15 24.06 -10.82
CA VAL A 308 4.79 24.60 -10.67
C VAL A 308 4.32 24.53 -9.22
N ASP A 309 3.42 25.43 -8.80
CA ASP A 309 2.86 25.46 -7.44
C ASP A 309 2.18 24.12 -7.10
N GLY A 310 2.29 23.63 -5.86
CA GLY A 310 1.84 22.27 -5.47
C GLY A 310 0.32 22.02 -5.53
N ASN A 311 -0.47 23.06 -5.82
CA ASN A 311 -1.89 22.95 -6.16
C ASN A 311 -2.15 22.73 -7.67
N THR A 312 -1.10 22.60 -8.48
CA THR A 312 -1.17 22.45 -9.94
C THR A 312 -0.73 21.06 -10.38
N THR A 313 -1.67 20.25 -10.86
CA THR A 313 -1.44 18.86 -11.30
C THR A 313 -1.41 18.68 -12.83
N THR A 314 -1.21 19.76 -13.60
CA THR A 314 -1.10 19.69 -15.07
C THR A 314 -0.11 20.70 -15.64
N PHE A 315 0.58 20.35 -16.74
CA PHE A 315 1.51 21.21 -17.47
C PHE A 315 1.29 21.10 -18.98
N ASP A 316 1.47 22.19 -19.73
CA ASP A 316 1.56 22.18 -21.20
C ASP A 316 3.02 22.42 -21.61
N ASP A 317 3.72 21.37 -22.03
CA ASP A 317 5.03 21.51 -22.66
C ASP A 317 4.87 21.92 -24.11
N GLY A 318 4.96 23.23 -24.37
CA GLY A 318 4.90 23.83 -25.70
C GLY A 318 6.25 23.96 -26.42
N ASP A 319 7.36 23.52 -25.81
CA ASP A 319 8.72 23.63 -26.38
C ASP A 319 9.19 22.27 -26.94
N VAL A 320 8.31 21.61 -27.72
CA VAL A 320 8.51 20.30 -28.36
C VAL A 320 8.57 20.38 -29.88
N GLU A 321 9.29 19.45 -30.52
CA GLU A 321 9.36 19.33 -31.98
C GLU A 321 8.39 18.25 -32.51
N GLU A 322 7.81 18.50 -33.68
CA GLU A 322 6.85 17.59 -34.34
C GLU A 322 7.49 16.24 -34.69
N ASP A 323 6.73 15.13 -34.57
CA ASP A 323 7.18 13.74 -34.78
C ASP A 323 8.32 13.27 -33.84
N VAL A 324 8.65 14.02 -32.78
CA VAL A 324 9.64 13.63 -31.75
C VAL A 324 8.95 12.99 -30.53
N THR A 325 9.53 11.89 -30.05
CA THR A 325 9.14 11.22 -28.81
C THR A 325 9.89 11.80 -27.61
N TYR A 326 9.12 12.15 -26.58
CA TYR A 326 9.60 12.66 -25.30
C TYR A 326 9.17 11.74 -24.16
N ARG A 327 10.04 11.59 -23.16
CA ARG A 327 9.76 10.95 -21.87
C ARG A 327 9.64 12.05 -20.82
N TYR A 328 8.69 11.90 -19.90
CA TYR A 328 8.42 12.85 -18.82
C TYR A 328 8.37 12.15 -17.48
N GLN A 329 8.92 12.81 -16.46
CA GLN A 329 8.81 12.45 -15.05
C GLN A 329 8.32 13.68 -14.27
N VAL A 330 7.64 13.45 -13.15
CA VAL A 330 7.23 14.50 -12.21
C VAL A 330 7.55 14.05 -10.80
N THR A 331 8.17 14.93 -10.02
CA THR A 331 8.43 14.76 -8.59
C THR A 331 7.65 15.83 -7.81
N ALA A 332 7.37 15.58 -6.53
CA ALA A 332 6.85 16.59 -5.62
C ALA A 332 7.97 17.11 -4.71
N MET A 333 7.84 18.37 -4.28
CA MET A 333 8.57 18.92 -3.14
C MET A 333 7.63 18.92 -1.93
N VAL A 334 8.03 18.28 -0.83
CA VAL A 334 7.27 18.24 0.43
C VAL A 334 8.22 18.62 1.57
N ASP A 335 7.88 19.66 2.34
CA ASP A 335 8.64 20.25 3.46
C ASP A 335 10.15 20.58 3.20
N GLY A 336 10.56 20.55 1.94
CA GLY A 336 11.94 20.81 1.49
C GLY A 336 12.69 19.60 0.92
N GLU A 337 12.09 18.41 0.98
CA GLU A 337 12.58 17.17 0.37
C GLU A 337 11.90 16.93 -0.98
N GLU A 338 12.57 16.22 -1.89
CA GLU A 338 12.07 15.93 -3.24
C GLU A 338 11.76 14.43 -3.37
N THR A 339 10.56 14.08 -3.84
CA THR A 339 10.17 12.68 -4.06
C THR A 339 10.97 12.07 -5.21
N GLU A 340 11.09 10.74 -5.22
CA GLU A 340 11.31 9.98 -6.46
C GLU A 340 10.17 10.23 -7.49
N ALA A 341 10.35 9.74 -8.71
CA ALA A 341 9.33 9.83 -9.77
C ALA A 341 8.71 8.44 -10.04
N CYS A 342 7.52 8.22 -9.48
CA CYS A 342 6.72 6.98 -9.55
C CYS A 342 6.67 6.30 -10.92
N ASN A 343 6.60 7.07 -12.02
CA ASN A 343 6.65 6.51 -13.36
C ASN A 343 7.28 7.48 -14.40
N THR A 344 7.55 6.95 -15.59
CA THR A 344 7.90 7.75 -16.77
C THR A 344 6.79 7.66 -17.82
N ALA A 345 6.21 8.80 -18.20
CA ALA A 345 5.23 8.88 -19.28
C ALA A 345 5.92 9.18 -20.63
N GLU A 346 5.67 8.37 -21.66
CA GLU A 346 6.18 8.59 -23.02
C GLU A 346 5.09 9.08 -23.97
N VAL A 347 5.41 10.07 -24.81
CA VAL A 347 4.51 10.58 -25.86
C VAL A 347 5.26 11.16 -27.07
N THR A 348 4.72 10.93 -28.28
CA THR A 348 5.18 11.57 -29.53
C THR A 348 4.34 12.80 -29.85
N ALA A 349 4.98 13.96 -30.06
CA ALA A 349 4.28 15.21 -30.37
C ALA A 349 3.68 15.21 -31.79
N ILE A 350 2.44 15.70 -31.94
CA ILE A 350 1.67 15.61 -33.19
C ILE A 350 1.97 16.79 -34.13
N PRO A 351 2.27 16.56 -35.42
CA PRO A 351 2.50 17.62 -36.40
C PRO A 351 1.26 18.47 -36.72
N VAL A 352 1.45 19.77 -36.91
CA VAL A 352 0.38 20.72 -37.27
C VAL A 352 -0.07 20.52 -38.72
N PHE A 353 -1.03 19.63 -38.92
CA PHE A 353 -1.75 19.49 -40.20
C PHE A 353 -2.60 20.74 -40.49
N SER A 354 -1.97 21.79 -41.02
CA SER A 354 -2.67 23.04 -41.35
C SER A 354 -3.85 22.75 -42.29
N SER A 355 -5.06 23.10 -41.86
CA SER A 355 -6.32 22.82 -42.57
C SER A 355 -6.53 23.67 -43.84
N GLY A 356 -5.47 24.32 -44.33
CA GLY A 356 -5.45 25.21 -45.50
C GLY A 356 -5.48 24.51 -46.86
N ALA A 357 -5.49 23.17 -46.91
CA ALA A 357 -5.57 22.38 -48.14
C ALA A 357 -6.98 22.40 -48.78
N ALA A 358 -7.49 23.59 -49.11
CA ALA A 358 -8.75 23.78 -49.81
C ALA A 358 -8.72 23.10 -51.19
N VAL A 359 -9.36 21.94 -51.31
CA VAL A 359 -9.35 21.13 -52.54
C VAL A 359 -10.09 21.87 -53.66
N ALA A 360 -9.32 22.54 -54.52
CA ALA A 360 -9.82 23.39 -55.59
C ALA A 360 -10.50 22.56 -56.69
N SER A 361 -11.77 22.22 -56.48
CA SER A 361 -12.59 21.46 -57.42
C SER A 361 -12.70 22.19 -58.76
N ALA A 362 -11.97 21.71 -59.76
CA ALA A 362 -11.91 22.29 -61.09
C ALA A 362 -13.25 22.12 -61.84
N ALA A 363 -14.13 23.11 -61.71
CA ALA A 363 -15.41 23.14 -62.39
C ALA A 363 -15.24 23.24 -63.91
N VAL A 364 -15.35 22.10 -64.61
CA VAL A 364 -15.35 22.06 -66.09
C VAL A 364 -16.64 22.69 -66.62
N LEU A 365 -16.56 23.97 -66.99
CA LEU A 365 -17.66 24.70 -67.65
C LEU A 365 -17.86 24.21 -69.10
N GLY A 366 -18.49 23.04 -69.23
CA GLY A 366 -18.99 22.51 -70.51
C GLY A 366 -20.13 23.37 -71.05
N ILE A 367 -19.80 24.38 -71.88
CA ILE A 367 -20.77 25.27 -72.51
C ILE A 367 -21.70 24.47 -73.43
N GLY A 368 -23.00 24.54 -73.18
CA GLY A 368 -24.03 24.20 -74.17
C GLY A 368 -24.80 25.45 -74.61
N VAL A 369 -25.15 25.54 -75.91
CA VAL A 369 -26.39 26.16 -76.41
C VAL A 369 -26.60 25.89 -77.92
N TYR A 370 -27.72 25.23 -78.22
CA TYR A 370 -28.58 25.25 -79.43
C TYR A 370 -28.09 25.74 -80.81
N ALA A 371 -28.29 24.88 -81.82
CA ALA A 371 -29.10 25.13 -83.05
C ALA A 371 -29.19 23.84 -83.92
N ALA A 372 -30.23 23.55 -84.72
CA ALA A 372 -31.63 23.97 -84.75
C ALA A 372 -32.51 22.93 -85.52
N THR A 373 -33.84 23.05 -85.45
CA THR A 373 -34.83 22.07 -85.97
C THR A 373 -34.89 21.90 -87.50
N ARG A 374 -35.18 20.67 -87.98
CA ARG A 374 -36.28 20.25 -88.91
C ARG A 374 -35.91 18.95 -89.66
N ARG A 375 -36.81 18.16 -90.29
CA ARG A 375 -38.21 17.72 -90.05
C ARG A 375 -38.60 16.86 -91.26
N THR A 376 -39.22 15.68 -91.08
CA THR A 376 -39.81 14.79 -92.13
C THR A 376 -38.84 14.27 -93.21
N SER A 377 -39.11 13.14 -93.88
CA SER A 377 -40.29 12.25 -93.83
C SER A 377 -39.89 10.81 -93.54
#